data_AF-A0A966L002-F1
#
_entry.id   AF-A0A966L002-F1
#
_cell.length_a   1.000
_cell.length_b   1.000
_cell.length_c   1.000
_cell.angle_alpha   90.00
_cell.angle_beta   90.00
_cell.angle_gamma   90.00
#
_symmetry.space_group_name_H-M   'P 1'
#
loop_
_entity.id
_entity.type
_entity.pdbx_description
1 polymer ?
#
loop_
_entity_poly.entity_id
_entity_poly.type
_entity_poly.pdbx_seq_one_letter_code
_entity_poly.pdbx_strand_id
1 'polypeptide(L)' 'MATTPRLPSAIDGRPADFGSLLAHQPALARRFGEVYGQFWSHGVLDHPTKETVRLRNARITDCGY' A
#
# COMPACT_ATOMS: atom_id res chain seq x y z
N MET A 1 -4.43 10.61 -9.99
CA MET A 1 -4.12 9.53 -9.04
C MET A 1 -5.39 8.77 -8.79
N ALA A 2 -5.45 7.52 -9.23
CA ALA A 2 -6.61 6.65 -9.03
C ALA A 2 -6.77 6.34 -7.54
N THR A 3 -7.88 6.80 -6.97
CA THR A 3 -8.30 6.53 -5.59
C THR A 3 -9.44 5.53 -5.51
N THR A 4 -9.94 5.05 -6.66
CA THR A 4 -11.03 4.08 -6.74
C THR A 4 -10.46 2.65 -6.83
N PRO A 5 -10.76 1.78 -5.85
CA PRO A 5 -10.46 0.36 -5.92
C PRO A 5 -10.98 -0.31 -7.19
N ARG A 6 -10.18 -1.20 -7.76
CA ARG A 6 -10.55 -2.00 -8.96
C ARG A 6 -11.25 -3.31 -8.61
N LEU A 7 -11.35 -3.64 -7.33
CA LEU A 7 -11.99 -4.84 -6.79
C LEU A 7 -12.96 -4.43 -5.67
N PRO A 8 -14.02 -5.21 -5.43
CA PRO A 8 -14.88 -5.01 -4.27
C PRO A 8 -14.14 -5.37 -2.97
N SER A 9 -14.69 -4.91 -1.84
CA SER A 9 -14.22 -5.32 -0.50
C SER A 9 -14.27 -6.85 -0.36
N ALA A 10 -13.26 -7.44 0.27
CA ALA A 10 -13.29 -8.85 0.68
C ALA A 10 -14.12 -9.09 1.95
N ILE A 11 -14.56 -8.02 2.61
CA ILE A 11 -15.24 -8.05 3.90
C ILE A 11 -16.65 -7.49 3.71
N ASP A 12 -17.65 -8.32 4.02
CA ASP A 12 -19.06 -7.96 3.91
C ASP A 12 -19.39 -6.73 4.77
N GLY A 13 -20.16 -5.80 4.19
CA GLY A 13 -20.56 -4.57 4.86
C GLY A 13 -19.46 -3.53 5.03
N ARG A 14 -18.22 -3.79 4.57
CA ARG A 14 -17.11 -2.83 4.63
C ARG A 14 -16.84 -2.17 3.27
N PRO A 15 -16.50 -0.88 3.22
CA PRO A 15 -16.03 -0.23 1.99
C PRO A 15 -14.76 -0.90 1.43
N ALA A 16 -14.58 -0.81 0.11
CA ALA A 16 -13.32 -1.17 -0.52
C ALA A 16 -12.25 -0.13 -0.14
N ASP A 17 -11.22 -0.58 0.58
CA ASP A 17 -10.07 0.19 1.01
C ASP A 17 -8.82 -0.70 0.93
N PHE A 18 -7.62 -0.15 1.14
CA PHE A 18 -6.38 -0.93 1.03
C PHE A 18 -6.39 -2.21 1.89
N GLY A 19 -6.93 -2.13 3.11
CA GLY A 19 -6.99 -3.27 4.03
C GLY A 19 -8.03 -4.31 3.61
N SER A 20 -9.24 -3.87 3.21
CA SER A 20 -10.29 -4.79 2.79
C SER A 20 -9.99 -5.45 1.44
N LEU A 21 -9.16 -4.84 0.59
CA LEU A 21 -8.64 -5.47 -0.62
C LEU A 21 -7.58 -6.52 -0.33
N LEU A 22 -6.62 -6.23 0.56
CA LEU A 22 -5.59 -7.19 0.95
C LEU A 22 -6.16 -8.43 1.66
N ALA A 23 -7.34 -8.31 2.27
CA ALA A 23 -8.04 -9.43 2.90
C ALA A 23 -8.48 -10.53 1.91
N HIS A 24 -8.54 -10.25 0.59
CA HIS A 24 -8.72 -11.30 -0.43
C HIS A 24 -7.56 -12.31 -0.45
N GLN A 25 -6.35 -11.88 -0.03
CA GLN A 25 -5.14 -12.71 -0.03
C GLN A 25 -4.33 -12.48 1.26
N PRO A 26 -4.74 -13.08 2.40
CA PRO A 26 -4.12 -12.80 3.71
C PRO A 26 -2.62 -13.13 3.78
N ALA A 27 -2.19 -14.20 3.09
CA ALA A 27 -0.77 -14.56 3.02
C ALA A 27 0.05 -13.49 2.28
N LEU A 28 -0.49 -12.95 1.19
CA LEU A 28 0.14 -11.84 0.46
C LEU A 28 0.17 -10.57 1.30
N ALA A 29 -0.92 -10.26 2.01
CA ALA A 29 -1.01 -9.11 2.92
C ALA A 29 0.09 -9.15 3.98
N ARG A 30 0.31 -10.31 4.60
CA ARG A 30 1.39 -10.51 5.57
C ARG A 30 2.77 -10.29 4.97
N ARG A 31 3.05 -10.89 3.81
CA ARG A 31 4.34 -10.71 3.11
C ARG A 31 4.57 -9.27 2.67
N PHE A 32 3.53 -8.59 2.20
CA PHE A 32 3.56 -7.17 1.90
C PHE A 32 3.94 -6.36 3.15
N GLY A 33 3.27 -6.61 4.29
CA GLY A 33 3.57 -5.94 5.56
C GLY A 33 5.01 -6.15 6.04
N GLU A 34 5.54 -7.38 5.90
CA GLU A 34 6.94 -7.69 6.20
C GLU A 34 7.90 -6.83 5.35
N VAL A 35 7.73 -6.80 4.02
CA VAL A 35 8.60 -6.03 3.12
C VAL A 35 8.44 -4.52 3.33
N TYR A 36 7.20 -4.03 3.44
CA TYR A 36 6.91 -2.62 3.60
C TYR A 36 7.42 -2.10 4.96
N GLY A 37 7.29 -2.89 6.03
CA GLY A 37 7.86 -2.59 7.33
C GLY A 37 9.39 -2.52 7.29
N GLN A 38 10.06 -3.47 6.63
CA GLN A 38 11.51 -3.41 6.46
C GLN A 38 11.98 -2.16 5.71
N PHE A 39 11.29 -1.78 4.64
CA PHE A 39 11.59 -0.57 3.89
C PHE A 39 11.50 0.69 4.75
N TRP A 40 10.49 0.80 5.62
CA TRP A 40 10.29 1.98 6.46
C TRP A 40 11.21 2.02 7.67
N SER A 41 11.31 0.92 8.40
CA SER A 41 12.01 0.88 9.68
C SER A 41 13.53 0.77 9.58
N HIS A 42 14.07 0.27 8.46
CA HIS A 42 15.49 0.00 8.31
C HIS A 42 16.08 0.65 7.04
N GLY A 43 17.41 0.57 6.90
CA GLY A 43 18.14 1.06 5.73
C GLY A 43 18.98 2.31 6.00
N VAL A 44 19.63 2.81 4.94
CA VAL A 44 20.61 3.91 5.02
C VAL A 44 20.03 5.29 4.67
N LEU A 45 18.83 5.33 4.10
CA LEU A 45 18.14 6.57 3.73
C LEU A 45 17.25 7.04 4.87
N ASP A 46 17.17 8.36 5.03
CA ASP A 46 16.25 9.00 5.97
C ASP A 46 14.78 8.86 5.51
N HIS A 47 13.85 9.04 6.46
CA HIS A 47 12.41 8.95 6.22
C HIS A 47 11.91 9.97 5.16
N PRO A 48 12.27 11.27 5.25
CA PRO A 48 11.90 12.24 4.22
C PRO A 48 12.31 11.83 2.79
N THR A 49 13.52 11.31 2.61
CA THR A 49 13.99 10.84 1.30
C THR A 49 13.14 9.67 0.78
N LYS A 50 12.85 8.68 1.63
CA LYS A 50 11.97 7.55 1.27
C LYS A 50 10.57 8.02 0.86
N GLU A 51 9.98 8.93 1.63
CA GLU A 51 8.63 9.44 1.38
C GLU A 51 8.57 10.27 0.09
N THR A 52 9.58 11.09 -0.18
CA THR A 52 9.69 11.85 -1.42
C THR A 52 9.66 10.93 -2.64
N VAL A 53 10.43 9.85 -2.61
CA VAL A 53 10.47 8.86 -3.70
C VAL A 53 9.14 8.10 -3.80
N ARG A 54 8.50 7.75 -2.68
CA ARG A 54 7.18 7.10 -2.67
C ARG A 54 6.14 7.99 -3.36
N LEU A 55 6.03 9.26 -2.98
CA LEU A 55 5.07 10.21 -3.55
C LEU A 55 5.32 10.45 -5.05
N ARG A 56 6.59 10.60 -5.46
CA ARG A 56 6.97 10.70 -6.87
C ARG A 56 6.48 9.49 -7.66
N ASN A 57 6.73 8.28 -7.14
CA ASN A 57 6.37 7.05 -7.83
C ASN A 57 4.85 6.85 -7.86
N ALA A 58 4.15 7.15 -6.76
CA ALA A 58 2.68 7.12 -6.70
C ALA A 58 2.07 8.01 -7.79
N ARG A 59 2.61 9.22 -8.00
CA ARG A 59 2.18 10.11 -9.09
C ARG A 59 2.37 9.48 -10.47
N ILE A 60 3.53 8.85 -10.72
CA ILE A 60 3.89 8.25 -12.02
C ILE A 60 3.03 7.03 -12.33
N THR A 61 2.71 6.22 -11.32
CA THR A 61 1.89 5.01 -11.47
C THR A 61 0.40 5.28 -11.31
N ASP A 62 -0.01 6.54 -11.20
CA ASP A 62 -1.39 6.95 -10.93
C ASP A 62 -1.99 6.29 -9.66
N CYS A 63 -1.19 6.08 -8.62
CA CYS A 63 -1.62 5.52 -7.34
C CYS A 63 -2.06 6.64 -6.39
N GLY A 64 -3.31 6.60 -5.89
CA GLY A 64 -3.86 7.57 -4.94
C GLY A 64 -3.93 7.10 -3.48
N TYR A 65 -3.34 5.96 -3.16
CA TYR A 65 -3.22 5.38 -1.81
C TYR A 65 -1.78 5.49 -1.30
#